data_AF-A0A9D6Y4C1-F1
#
_entry.id   AF-A0A9D6Y4C1-F1
#
_cell.length_a   1.000
_cell.length_b   1.000
_cell.length_c   1.000
_cell.angle_alpha   90.00
_cell.angle_beta   90.00
_cell.angle_gamma   90.00
#
_symmetry.space_group_name_H-M   'P 1'
#
loop_
_entity.id
_entity.type
_entity.pdbx_description
1 polymer ?
#
loop_
_entity_poly.entity_id
_entity_poly.type
_entity_poly.pdbx_seq_one_letter_code
_entity_poly.pdbx_strand_id
1 'polypeptide(L)' 'MFDMAEPEEQLPPDAPLAARMRPRTLDEFVGQAHIVGPGRVLRRAIEADQL' A
#
# COMPACT_ATOMS: atom_id res chain seq x y z
N MET A 1 2.90 12.98 10.75
CA MET A 1 1.45 12.74 10.61
C MET A 1 1.25 12.39 9.15
N PHE A 2 1.25 11.10 8.82
CA PHE A 2 1.09 10.61 7.46
C PHE A 2 -0.39 10.63 7.11
N ASP A 3 -0.92 11.82 6.89
CA ASP A 3 -2.18 11.96 6.17
C ASP A 3 -1.98 12.99 5.08
N MET A 4 -1.49 12.49 3.95
CA MET A 4 -1.81 13.03 2.66
C MET A 4 -2.35 11.83 1.87
N ALA A 5 -3.61 11.46 2.14
CA ALA A 5 -4.43 10.99 1.04
C ALA A 5 -4.50 12.15 0.03
N GLU A 6 -3.43 12.26 -0.77
CA GLU A 6 -3.40 13.10 -1.97
C GLU A 6 -4.71 12.81 -2.70
N PRO A 7 -5.46 13.83 -3.15
CA PRO A 7 -6.65 13.60 -3.96
C PRO A 7 -6.25 12.64 -5.08
N GLU A 8 -7.10 11.69 -5.49
CA GLU A 8 -6.79 10.71 -6.55
C GLU A 8 -6.21 11.43 -7.78
N GLU A 9 -4.90 11.64 -7.78
CA GLU A 9 -4.22 12.39 -8.80
C GLU A 9 -4.12 11.36 -9.91
N GLN A 10 -5.04 11.48 -10.86
CA GLN A 10 -5.10 10.60 -12.01
C GLN A 10 -3.70 10.60 -12.60
N LEU A 11 -2.99 9.50 -12.39
CA LEU A 11 -1.61 9.37 -12.82
C LEU A 11 -1.57 9.74 -14.31
N PRO A 12 -0.62 10.59 -14.71
CA PRO A 12 -0.49 10.96 -16.11
C PRO A 12 -0.52 9.71 -16.99
N PRO A 13 -1.16 9.72 -18.17
CA PRO A 13 -1.24 8.55 -19.04
C PRO A 13 0.14 7.95 -19.39
N ASP A 14 1.17 8.79 -19.37
CA ASP A 14 2.58 8.50 -19.61
C ASP A 14 3.38 8.11 -18.36
N ALA A 15 2.73 7.99 -17.20
CA ALA A 15 3.38 7.56 -15.96
C ALA A 15 4.05 6.17 -16.14
N PRO A 16 5.24 5.95 -15.53
CA PRO A 16 5.92 4.67 -15.59
C PRO A 16 5.01 3.52 -15.13
N LEU A 17 5.15 2.34 -15.76
CA LEU A 17 4.33 1.18 -15.42
C LEU A 17 4.38 0.85 -13.93
N ALA A 18 5.57 0.93 -13.31
CA ALA A 18 5.73 0.67 -11.88
C ALA A 18 4.89 1.59 -11.00
N ALA A 19 4.75 2.87 -11.36
CA ALA A 19 3.91 3.82 -10.62
C ALA A 19 2.43 3.44 -10.76
N ARG A 20 2.00 3.04 -11.96
CA ARG A 20 0.61 2.60 -12.21
C ARG A 20 0.26 1.25 -11.57
N MET A 21 1.25 0.40 -11.32
CA MET A 21 1.09 -0.92 -10.68
C MET A 21 1.23 -0.87 -9.16
N ARG A 22 1.34 0.32 -8.56
CA ARG A 22 1.46 0.45 -7.10
C ARG A 22 0.18 -0.07 -6.44
N PRO A 23 0.29 -1.01 -5.48
CA PRO A 23 -0.89 -1.55 -4.80
C PRO A 23 -1.54 -0.50 -3.92
N ARG A 24 -2.87 -0.48 -3.91
CA ARG A 24 -3.69 0.42 -3.09
C ARG A 24 -4.01 -0.16 -1.73
N THR A 25 -3.90 -1.48 -1.59
CA THR A 25 -4.16 -2.21 -0.35
C THR A 25 -3.08 -3.24 -0.09
N LEU A 26 -2.94 -3.68 1.17
CA LEU A 26 -1.98 -4.74 1.53
C LEU A 26 -2.31 -6.09 0.87
N ASP A 27 -3.57 -6.33 0.51
CA ASP A 27 -4.00 -7.58 -0.14
C ASP A 27 -3.56 -7.66 -1.60
N GLU A 28 -3.30 -6.52 -2.25
CA GLU A 28 -2.72 -6.44 -3.60
C GLU A 28 -1.18 -6.62 -3.60
N PHE A 29 -0.55 -6.63 -2.41
CA PHE A 29 0.90 -6.69 -2.30
C PHE A 29 1.42 -8.13 -2.46
N VAL A 30 2.04 -8.40 -3.62
CA VAL A 30 2.47 -9.76 -4.00
C VAL A 30 3.84 -10.12 -3.41
N GLY A 31 3.98 -11.38 -2.94
CA GLY A 31 5.26 -11.99 -2.57
C GLY A 31 5.66 -11.88 -1.10
N GLN A 32 4.98 -11.05 -0.30
CA GLN A 32 5.32 -10.83 1.12
C GLN A 32 4.24 -11.29 2.11
N ALA A 33 3.45 -12.32 1.77
CA ALA A 33 2.38 -12.83 2.64
C ALA A 33 2.86 -13.32 4.03
N HIS A 34 4.12 -13.73 4.15
CA HIS A 34 4.71 -14.12 5.43
C HIS A 34 4.99 -12.93 6.38
N ILE A 35 4.98 -11.70 5.84
CA ILE A 35 5.21 -10.46 6.58
C ILE A 35 3.92 -9.64 6.70
N VAL A 36 3.21 -9.42 5.59
CA VAL A 36 2.03 -8.54 5.51
C VAL A 36 0.72 -9.30 5.29
N GLY A 37 0.74 -10.63 5.33
CA GLY A 37 -0.48 -11.44 5.23
C GLY A 37 -1.39 -11.30 6.45
N PRO A 38 -2.63 -11.81 6.36
CA PRO A 38 -3.58 -11.81 7.47
C PRO A 38 -2.98 -12.40 8.76
N GLY A 39 -3.23 -11.75 9.89
CA GLY A 39 -2.76 -12.20 11.20
C GLY A 39 -1.28 -11.97 11.51
N ARG A 40 -0.50 -11.40 10.58
CA ARG A 40 0.90 -11.05 10.83
C ARG A 40 1.02 -9.81 11.70
N VAL A 41 2.08 -9.77 12.52
CA VAL A 41 2.35 -8.68 13.46
C VAL A 41 2.50 -7.35 12.72
N LEU A 42 3.24 -7.31 11.62
CA LEU A 42 3.43 -6.09 10.85
C LEU A 42 2.12 -5.58 10.24
N ARG A 43 1.28 -6.47 9.70
CA ARG A 43 -0.05 -6.09 9.19
C ARG A 43 -0.91 -5.45 10.28
N ARG A 44 -0.94 -6.05 11.48
CA ARG A 44 -1.69 -5.50 12.63
C ARG A 44 -1.18 -4.14 13.08
N ALA A 45 0.14 -3.94 13.11
CA ALA A 45 0.73 -2.66 13.47
C ALA A 45 0.40 -1.55 12.46
N ILE A 46 0.43 -1.88 11.15
CA ILE A 46 0.01 -0.97 10.08
C ILE A 46 -1.49 -0.66 10.20
N GLU A 47 -2.35 -1.67 10.38
CA GLU A 47 -3.80 -1.50 10.52
C GLU A 47 -4.19 -0.69 11.77
N ALA A 48 -3.37 -0.74 12.82
CA ALA A 48 -3.58 0.01 14.06
C ALA A 48 -2.88 1.40 14.07
N ASP A 49 -2.25 1.80 12.96
CA ASP A 49 -1.49 3.06 12.83
C ASP A 49 -0.42 3.25 13.93
N GLN A 50 0.24 2.16 14.33
CA GLN A 50 1.23 2.13 15.42
C GLN A 50 2.68 2.12 14.91
N LEU A 51 2.97 2.85 13.83
CA LEU A 51 4.30 2.94 13.22
C LEU A 51 5.03 4.25 13.55
#